data_AF-A0A1V9VAI3-F1
#
_entry.id   AF-A0A1V9VAI3-F1
#
_cell.length_a   1.000
_cell.length_b   1.000
_cell.length_c   1.000
_cell.angle_alpha   90.00
_cell.angle_beta   90.00
_cell.angle_gamma   90.00
#
_symmetry.space_group_name_H-M   'P 1'
#
loop_
_entity.id
_entity.type
_entity.pdbx_description
1 polymer ?
#
loop_
_entity_poly.entity_id
_entity_poly.type
_entity_poly.pdbx_seq_one_letter_code
_entity_poly.pdbx_strand_id
1 'polypeptide(L)'
;IIIGMAVATLGVFTYLNMGAAPKIFWTGPNVVIGGLLFGFGIVIAGGCECGWMYRAVEGQVHFWIVGVGNIIGATLLAFVWDDISEPLATSWPKINLLESFGQYGGLVANYGLLFLFFIVILILEKKYLRKSRNR
;
A
#
# COMPACT_ATOMS: atom_id res chain seq x y z
N ILE A 1 -8.56 -10.07 -0.57
CA ILE A 1 -7.50 -9.06 -0.84
C ILE A 1 -6.60 -9.50 -1.98
N ILE A 2 -5.88 -10.63 -1.87
CA ILE A 2 -4.88 -11.06 -2.89
C ILE A 2 -5.48 -11.24 -4.30
N ILE A 3 -6.66 -11.85 -4.42
CA ILE A 3 -7.36 -11.96 -5.71
C ILE A 3 -7.70 -10.57 -6.27
N GLY A 4 -8.15 -9.65 -5.43
CA GLY A 4 -8.43 -8.26 -5.83
C GLY A 4 -7.17 -7.52 -6.29
N MET A 5 -6.04 -7.72 -5.59
CA MET A 5 -4.75 -7.18 -6.01
C MET A 5 -4.31 -7.78 -7.36
N ALA A 6 -4.50 -9.08 -7.57
CA ALA A 6 -4.16 -9.75 -8.82
C ALA A 6 -5.00 -9.27 -10.01
N VAL A 7 -6.29 -9.01 -9.81
CA VAL A 7 -7.17 -8.43 -10.84
C VAL A 7 -6.81 -6.97 -11.11
N ALA A 8 -6.50 -6.19 -10.07
CA ALA A 8 -6.07 -4.81 -10.22
C ALA A 8 -4.75 -4.70 -11.01
N THR A 9 -3.78 -5.59 -10.76
CA THR A 9 -2.52 -5.61 -11.51
C THR A 9 -2.72 -5.97 -12.99
N LEU A 10 -3.64 -6.88 -13.32
CA LEU A 10 -4.03 -7.13 -14.72
C LEU A 10 -4.62 -5.87 -15.35
N GLY A 11 -5.52 -5.19 -14.65
CA GLY A 11 -6.14 -3.96 -15.14
C GLY A 11 -5.11 -2.86 -15.41
N VAL A 12 -4.19 -2.61 -14.48
CA VAL A 12 -3.12 -1.62 -14.69
C VAL A 12 -2.21 -2.04 -15.86
N PHE A 13 -1.88 -3.32 -15.98
CA PHE A 13 -1.05 -3.82 -17.07
C PHE A 13 -1.69 -3.59 -18.44
N THR A 14 -2.99 -3.84 -18.61
CA THR A 14 -3.68 -3.58 -19.89
C THR A 14 -3.67 -2.09 -20.25
N TYR A 15 -3.90 -1.20 -19.28
CA TYR A 15 -3.81 0.26 -19.52
C TYR A 15 -2.40 0.71 -19.94
N LEU A 16 -1.36 0.14 -19.35
CA LEU A 16 0.03 0.43 -19.74
C LEU A 16 0.33 -0.04 -21.17
N ASN A 17 -0.18 -1.21 -21.58
CA ASN A 17 -0.06 -1.70 -22.96
C ASN A 17 -0.82 -0.83 -23.98
N MET A 18 -1.89 -0.15 -23.55
CA MET A 18 -2.66 0.80 -24.38
C MET A 18 -2.00 2.18 -24.50
N GLY A 19 -0.77 2.35 -23.98
CA GLY A 19 0.00 3.60 -24.08
C GLY A 19 -0.20 4.58 -22.93
N ALA A 20 -0.84 4.17 -21.83
CA ALA A 20 -0.92 5.01 -20.65
C ALA A 20 0.47 5.17 -20.01
N ALA A 21 0.84 6.41 -19.66
CA ALA A 21 2.12 6.68 -19.02
C ALA A 21 2.16 6.06 -17.60
N PRO A 22 3.19 5.26 -17.27
CA PRO A 22 3.31 4.67 -15.94
C PRO A 22 3.65 5.74 -14.90
N LYS A 23 2.76 5.94 -13.92
CA LYS A 23 3.04 6.78 -12.76
C LYS A 23 3.83 5.98 -11.72
N ILE A 24 5.15 6.03 -11.83
CA ILE A 24 6.08 5.37 -10.89
C ILE A 24 6.58 6.40 -9.88
N PHE A 25 6.45 6.04 -8.60
CA PHE A 25 6.95 6.83 -7.48
C PHE A 25 8.33 6.33 -7.04
N TRP A 26 9.07 7.22 -6.37
CA TRP A 26 10.41 6.91 -5.85
C TRP A 26 10.34 5.85 -4.75
N THR A 27 11.14 4.80 -4.91
CA THR A 27 11.29 3.71 -3.96
C THR A 27 12.50 3.96 -3.07
N GLY A 28 12.26 4.48 -1.88
CA GLY A 28 13.29 4.75 -0.87
C GLY A 28 12.82 4.46 0.57
N PRO A 29 13.51 5.01 1.58
CA PRO A 29 13.12 4.90 2.99
C PRO A 29 11.71 5.40 3.27
N ASN A 30 11.20 6.34 2.45
CA ASN A 30 9.82 6.81 2.47
C ASN A 30 8.78 5.67 2.49
N VAL A 31 8.97 4.60 1.72
CA VAL A 31 7.99 3.51 1.63
C VAL A 31 7.93 2.71 2.93
N VAL A 32 9.08 2.49 3.58
CA VAL A 32 9.15 1.73 4.85
C VAL A 32 8.59 2.57 5.99
N ILE A 33 9.03 3.82 6.12
CA ILE A 33 8.57 4.73 7.18
C ILE A 33 7.09 5.03 7.01
N GLY A 34 6.67 5.39 5.79
CA GLY A 34 5.28 5.66 5.46
C GLY A 34 4.38 4.45 5.66
N GLY A 35 4.80 3.26 5.22
CA GLY A 35 4.06 2.02 5.41
C GLY A 35 3.88 1.65 6.88
N LEU A 36 4.91 1.84 7.72
CA LEU A 36 4.81 1.63 9.17
C LEU A 36 3.86 2.63 9.83
N LEU A 37 4.06 3.93 9.60
CA LEU A 37 3.22 4.98 10.18
C LEU A 37 1.75 4.82 9.76
N PHE A 38 1.52 4.49 8.48
CA PHE A 38 0.20 4.20 7.96
C PHE A 38 -0.42 2.97 8.65
N GLY A 39 0.35 1.87 8.78
CA GLY A 39 -0.09 0.66 9.45
C GLY A 39 -0.46 0.87 10.93
N PHE A 40 0.32 1.64 11.68
CA PHE A 40 -0.04 2.02 13.05
C PHE A 40 -1.27 2.94 13.09
N GLY A 41 -1.33 3.91 12.17
CA GLY A 41 -2.44 4.86 12.06
C GLY A 41 -3.79 4.17 11.86
N ILE A 42 -3.89 3.20 10.95
CA ILE A 42 -5.16 2.49 10.69
C ILE A 42 -5.64 1.67 11.89
N VAL A 43 -4.72 1.14 12.72
CA VAL A 43 -5.06 0.39 13.94
C VAL A 43 -5.61 1.34 15.01
N ILE A 44 -4.98 2.51 15.19
CA ILE A 44 -5.43 3.52 16.15
C ILE A 44 -6.77 4.14 15.72
N ALA A 45 -6.91 4.45 14.43
CA ALA A 45 -8.11 5.05 13.87
C ALA A 45 -9.31 4.09 13.78
N GLY A 46 -9.09 2.78 13.92
CA GLY A 46 -10.15 1.77 13.83
C GLY A 46 -10.70 1.55 12.41
N GLY A 47 -9.97 1.99 11.37
CA GLY A 47 -10.37 1.87 9.98
C GLY A 47 -9.28 2.34 9.01
N CYS A 48 -9.27 1.79 7.79
CA CYS A 48 -8.43 2.30 6.70
C CYS A 48 -9.02 3.57 6.07
N GLU A 49 -8.30 4.19 5.14
CA GLU A 49 -8.71 5.41 4.43
C GLU A 49 -10.07 5.27 3.74
N CYS A 50 -10.35 4.12 3.13
CA CYS A 50 -11.68 3.84 2.57
C CYS A 50 -12.68 3.47 3.69
N GLY A 51 -12.22 2.78 4.73
CA GLY A 51 -13.06 2.24 5.79
C GLY A 51 -13.69 3.30 6.68
N TRP A 52 -12.98 4.38 7.01
CA TRP A 52 -13.59 5.49 7.77
C TRP A 52 -14.64 6.21 6.93
N MET A 53 -14.43 6.33 5.61
CA MET A 53 -15.36 7.02 4.72
C MET A 53 -16.71 6.28 4.64
N TYR A 54 -16.70 4.96 4.44
CA TYR A 54 -17.94 4.17 4.43
C TYR A 54 -18.67 4.23 5.79
N ARG A 55 -17.93 4.07 6.90
CA ARG A 55 -18.53 4.07 8.25
C ARG A 55 -19.06 5.43 8.68
N ALA A 56 -18.43 6.52 8.23
CA ALA A 56 -18.93 7.87 8.44
C ALA A 56 -20.28 8.09 7.74
N VAL A 57 -20.46 7.51 6.55
CA VAL A 57 -21.72 7.58 5.76
C VAL A 57 -22.78 6.61 6.30
N GLU A 58 -22.39 5.50 6.93
CA GLU A 58 -23.30 4.60 7.67
C GLU A 58 -23.86 5.23 8.97
N GLY A 59 -23.46 6.47 9.30
CA GLY A 59 -23.99 7.22 10.44
C GLY A 59 -23.14 7.14 11.72
N GLN A 60 -21.94 6.56 11.65
CA GLN A 60 -21.04 6.50 12.81
C GLN A 60 -20.25 7.80 12.94
N VAL A 61 -20.71 8.68 13.84
CA VAL A 61 -20.14 10.02 14.06
C VAL A 61 -18.67 9.99 14.49
N HIS A 62 -18.22 8.92 15.16
CA HIS A 62 -16.82 8.75 15.54
C HIS A 62 -15.86 8.83 14.33
N PHE A 63 -16.27 8.30 13.17
CA PHE A 63 -15.45 8.28 11.97
C PHE A 63 -15.38 9.63 11.24
N TRP A 64 -16.23 10.59 11.60
CA TRP A 64 -16.13 11.95 11.09
C TRP A 64 -14.88 12.65 11.63
N ILE A 65 -14.56 12.44 12.92
CA ILE A 65 -13.36 12.98 13.55
C ILE A 65 -12.11 12.34 12.94
N VAL A 66 -12.16 11.02 12.68
CA VAL A 66 -11.09 10.30 11.97
C VAL A 66 -10.88 10.89 10.57
N GLY A 67 -11.96 11.19 9.84
CA GLY A 67 -11.91 11.84 8.54
C GLY A 67 -11.25 13.23 8.57
N VAL A 68 -11.64 14.07 9.53
CA VAL A 68 -11.02 15.39 9.73
C VAL A 68 -9.53 15.24 10.04
N GLY A 69 -9.16 14.32 10.92
CA GLY A 69 -7.75 14.03 11.24
C GLY A 69 -6.97 13.56 10.02
N ASN A 70 -7.56 12.73 9.17
CA ASN A 70 -6.94 12.27 7.93
C ASN A 70 -6.73 13.43 6.94
N ILE A 71 -7.71 14.33 6.77
CA ILE A 71 -7.58 15.51 5.89
C ILE A 71 -6.48 16.44 6.40
N ILE A 72 -6.46 16.73 7.70
CA ILE A 72 -5.44 17.59 8.31
C ILE A 72 -4.05 16.95 8.16
N GLY A 73 -3.92 15.67 8.48
CA GLY A 73 -2.66 14.93 8.36
C GLY A 73 -2.12 14.89 6.94
N ALA A 74 -2.98 14.60 5.95
CA ALA A 74 -2.60 14.60 4.55
C ALA A 74 -2.19 15.99 4.04
N THR A 75 -2.89 17.04 4.50
CA THR A 75 -2.58 18.43 4.14
C THR A 75 -1.25 18.88 4.75
N LEU A 76 -1.02 18.58 6.03
CA LEU A 76 0.26 18.85 6.69
C LEU A 76 1.41 18.12 6.02
N LEU A 77 1.22 16.83 5.69
CA LEU A 77 2.23 16.07 4.96
C LEU A 77 2.54 16.72 3.61
N ALA A 78 1.54 17.20 2.88
CA ALA A 78 1.73 17.90 1.61
C ALA A 78 2.51 19.21 1.77
N PHE A 79 2.26 19.97 2.85
CA PHE A 79 3.00 21.20 3.14
C PHE A 79 4.47 20.96 3.51
N VAL A 80 4.75 19.93 4.30
CA VAL A 80 6.12 19.61 4.73
C VAL A 80 6.84 18.71 3.70
N TRP A 81 6.14 18.30 2.63
CA TRP A 81 6.68 17.38 1.63
C TRP A 81 7.88 17.97 0.91
N ASP A 82 7.87 19.26 0.60
CA ASP A 82 8.95 19.92 -0.12
C ASP A 82 10.28 19.79 0.63
N ASP A 83 10.28 19.97 1.96
CA ASP A 83 11.47 19.88 2.82
C ASP A 83 11.91 18.42 3.10
N ILE A 84 10.96 17.48 3.13
CA ILE A 84 11.24 16.06 3.47
C ILE A 84 11.57 15.23 2.22
N SER A 85 11.21 15.71 1.03
CA SER A 85 11.30 14.94 -0.21
C SER A 85 12.73 14.58 -0.63
N GLU A 86 13.70 15.49 -0.44
CA GLU A 86 15.12 15.28 -0.79
C GLU A 86 15.79 14.10 -0.06
N PRO A 87 15.74 14.03 1.28
CA PRO A 87 16.36 12.92 2.01
C PRO A 87 15.56 11.61 1.97
N LEU A 88 14.22 11.66 1.81
CA LEU A 88 13.38 10.46 1.92
C LEU A 88 12.95 9.85 0.60
N ALA A 89 12.87 10.62 -0.49
CA ALA A 89 12.23 10.18 -1.74
C ALA A 89 13.04 10.48 -3.01
N THR A 90 13.38 11.74 -3.30
CA THR A 90 13.87 12.13 -4.64
C THR A 90 15.31 11.72 -4.93
N SER A 91 16.12 11.42 -3.90
CA SER A 91 17.48 10.88 -4.03
C SER A 91 17.54 9.38 -4.39
N TRP A 92 16.39 8.68 -4.39
CA TRP A 92 16.33 7.24 -4.63
C TRP A 92 15.77 6.90 -6.01
N PRO A 93 16.28 5.84 -6.68
CA PRO A 93 15.86 5.50 -8.02
C PRO A 93 14.38 5.08 -8.05
N LYS A 94 13.68 5.49 -9.12
CA LYS A 94 12.35 4.96 -9.43
C LYS A 94 12.53 3.56 -10.00
N ILE A 95 12.29 2.53 -9.19
CA ILE A 95 12.41 1.15 -9.67
C ILE A 95 11.14 0.75 -10.39
N ASN A 96 11.23 0.49 -11.69
CA ASN A 96 10.13 -0.04 -12.49
C ASN A 96 10.46 -1.45 -12.99
N LEU A 97 9.76 -2.45 -12.44
CA LEU A 97 9.93 -3.84 -12.83
C LEU A 97 9.58 -4.10 -14.31
N LEU A 98 8.75 -3.26 -14.93
CA LEU A 98 8.40 -3.37 -16.36
C LEU A 98 9.55 -2.92 -17.28
N GLU A 99 10.39 -2.00 -16.82
CA GLU A 99 11.51 -1.45 -17.58
C GLU A 99 12.80 -2.26 -17.35
N SER A 100 13.00 -2.77 -16.13
CA SER A 100 14.20 -3.57 -15.79
C SER A 100 14.12 -5.04 -16.22
N PHE A 101 12.93 -5.64 -16.32
CA PHE A 101 12.74 -7.06 -16.67
C PHE A 101 11.88 -7.29 -17.92
N GLY A 102 11.48 -6.23 -18.62
CA GLY A 102 10.58 -6.27 -19.79
C GLY A 102 9.10 -6.43 -19.41
N GLN A 103 8.21 -6.09 -20.34
CA GLN A 103 6.75 -5.99 -20.11
C GLN A 103 6.15 -7.28 -19.51
N TYR A 104 6.54 -8.43 -20.03
CA TYR A 104 6.07 -9.74 -19.55
C TYR A 104 6.87 -10.25 -18.34
N GLY A 105 8.16 -9.94 -18.24
CA GLY A 105 9.01 -10.34 -17.11
C GLY A 105 8.64 -9.61 -15.82
N GLY A 106 8.34 -8.31 -15.89
CA GLY A 106 7.87 -7.51 -14.77
C GLY A 106 6.53 -7.98 -14.21
N LEU A 107 5.62 -8.43 -15.10
CA LEU A 107 4.33 -8.98 -14.70
C LEU A 107 4.49 -10.33 -13.95
N VAL A 108 5.31 -11.24 -14.50
CA VAL A 108 5.60 -12.54 -13.87
C VAL A 108 6.30 -12.37 -12.53
N ALA A 109 7.26 -11.44 -12.43
CA ALA A 109 7.93 -11.13 -11.17
C ALA A 109 6.96 -10.59 -10.11
N ASN A 110 6.02 -9.72 -10.50
CA ASN A 110 5.01 -9.18 -9.59
C ASN A 110 4.10 -10.29 -9.04
N TYR A 111 3.59 -11.17 -9.91
CA TYR A 111 2.79 -12.33 -9.46
C TYR A 111 3.59 -13.31 -8.62
N GLY A 112 4.86 -13.56 -8.96
CA GLY A 112 5.76 -14.40 -8.18
C GLY A 112 5.95 -13.87 -6.76
N LEU A 113 6.14 -12.56 -6.60
CA LEU A 113 6.29 -11.91 -5.30
C LEU A 113 4.99 -11.96 -4.48
N LEU A 114 3.83 -11.72 -5.12
CA LEU A 114 2.52 -11.85 -4.48
C LEU A 114 2.27 -13.29 -4.00
N PHE A 115 2.63 -14.28 -4.81
CA PHE A 115 2.48 -15.69 -4.45
C PHE A 115 3.40 -16.09 -3.30
N LEU A 116 4.65 -15.63 -3.30
CA LEU A 116 5.58 -15.84 -2.19
C LEU A 116 5.05 -15.20 -0.91
N PHE A 117 4.54 -13.97 -0.98
CA PHE A 117 3.94 -13.30 0.16
C PHE A 117 2.72 -14.06 0.72
N PHE A 118 1.89 -14.63 -0.16
CA PHE A 118 0.78 -15.49 0.25
C PHE A 118 1.25 -16.73 1.01
N ILE A 119 2.30 -17.41 0.53
CA ILE A 119 2.89 -18.57 1.23
C ILE A 119 3.39 -18.17 2.62
N VAL A 120 4.08 -17.04 2.73
CA VAL A 120 4.58 -16.53 4.02
C VAL A 120 3.43 -16.31 5.00
N ILE A 121 2.33 -15.70 4.56
CA ILE A 121 1.13 -15.51 5.38
C ILE A 121 0.57 -16.85 5.87
N LEU A 122 0.42 -17.83 4.99
CA LEU A 122 -0.11 -19.16 5.38
C LEU A 122 0.79 -19.86 6.41
N ILE A 123 2.12 -19.72 6.30
CA ILE A 123 3.08 -20.26 7.27
C ILE A 123 2.92 -19.57 8.62
N LEU A 124 2.82 -18.23 8.63
CA LEU A 124 2.65 -17.44 9.84
C LEU A 124 1.32 -17.76 10.53
N GLU A 125 0.23 -17.83 9.77
CA GLU A 125 -1.09 -18.20 10.26
C GLU A 125 -1.07 -19.59 10.89
N LYS A 126 -0.51 -20.59 10.19
CA LYS A 126 -0.39 -21.96 10.71
C LYS A 126 0.44 -22.02 11.99
N LYS A 127 1.54 -21.24 12.07
CA LYS A 127 2.39 -21.15 13.26
C LYS A 127 1.65 -20.47 14.43
N TYR A 128 0.89 -19.42 14.15
CA TYR A 128 0.10 -18.70 15.14
C TYR A 128 -1.05 -19.56 15.68
N LEU A 129 -1.84 -20.20 14.81
CA LEU A 129 -2.93 -21.10 15.20
C LEU A 129 -2.42 -22.29 16.01
N ARG A 130 -1.28 -22.88 15.63
CA ARG A 130 -0.64 -23.96 16.40
C ARG A 130 -0.21 -23.50 17.79
N LYS A 131 0.30 -22.27 17.92
CA LYS A 131 0.66 -21.68 19.21
C LYS A 131 -0.56 -21.35 20.07
N SER A 132 -1.65 -20.89 19.46
CA SER A 132 -2.91 -20.59 20.17
C SER A 132 -3.63 -21.85 20.64
N ARG A 133 -3.57 -22.95 19.89
CA ARG A 133 -4.17 -24.24 20.29
C ARG A 133 -3.41 -24.94 21.41
N ASN A 134 -2.14 -24.58 21.62
CA ASN A 134 -1.29 -25.11 22.68
C ASN A 134 -1.27 -24.23 23.94
N ARG A 135 -2.03 -23.13 23.98
CA ARG A 135 -2.36 -22.38 25.19
C ARG A 135 -3.76 -22.75 25.64
#